data_AF-A0A3B5L0Y0-F1
#
_entry.id   AF-A0A3B5L0Y0-F1
#
_cell.length_a   1.000
_cell.length_b   1.000
_cell.length_c   1.000
_cell.angle_alpha   90.00
_cell.angle_beta   90.00
_cell.angle_gamma   90.00
#
_symmetry.space_group_name_H-M   'P 1'
#
loop_
_entity.id
_entity.type
_entity.pdbx_description
1 polymer ?
#
loop_
_entity_poly.entity_id
_entity_poly.type
_entity_poly.pdbx_seq_one_letter_code
_entity_poly.pdbx_strand_id
1 'polypeptide(L)'
;GCRGEREPARAATEDDIPLGERKTVTDFCYLLDKSKQLFNGLRDLPQYGHKQWQSYFGRTFDVYTKLWKFQQQHRQVLDTRYGLKRWQIGEVASKIGQLYYHYYLRTSETSYLNEAFSFYSAIRQRSYYYQVNKEDRAELVVKKLRYYARYIVVCLLLNKMDLVKVLVKELSEEIEDYTQRFNTEDQLEWNLVLQEVAAFIEADPAVVLNDHNSMLVTSNRLQDGSVPPLEQGMVVGQLVLADALIVGNCNNQVKFSELTVDMFRMLQALEREPVNLATQTSKQATLVGFWLNAFTDKQPGRAPWVKARPPDARHRAPPPGLAPEWGPGDLRPGEGTPSPMFLSIIGVFK
;
A
#
# COMPACT_ATOMS: atom_id res chain seq x y z
N GLY A 1 50.92 26.26 -48.66
CA GLY A 1 50.03 25.11 -48.85
C GLY A 1 50.08 24.23 -47.62
N CYS A 2 49.07 23.36 -47.48
CA CYS A 2 48.84 22.39 -46.40
C CYS A 2 48.07 22.92 -45.18
N ARG A 3 46.76 23.07 -45.38
CA ARG A 3 45.75 22.85 -44.33
C ARG A 3 45.88 21.39 -43.88
N GLY A 4 46.09 21.16 -42.58
CA GLY A 4 45.83 19.86 -41.97
C GLY A 4 44.33 19.73 -41.75
N GLU A 5 43.70 18.81 -42.49
CA GLU A 5 42.30 18.44 -42.33
C GLU A 5 42.12 17.80 -40.95
N ARG A 6 41.28 18.39 -40.09
CA ARG A 6 40.73 17.69 -38.92
C ARG A 6 39.61 16.78 -39.43
N GLU A 7 39.79 15.47 -39.27
CA GLU A 7 38.71 14.50 -39.41
C GLU A 7 37.51 14.91 -38.54
N PRO A 8 36.27 14.90 -39.06
CA PRO A 8 35.11 15.10 -38.21
C PRO A 8 34.93 13.86 -37.32
N ALA A 9 34.90 14.09 -36.01
CA ALA A 9 34.51 13.10 -35.02
C ALA A 9 33.18 12.48 -35.44
N ARG A 10 33.18 11.15 -35.68
CA ARG A 10 31.98 10.38 -35.98
C ARG A 10 30.95 10.63 -34.87
N ALA A 11 29.83 11.24 -35.24
CA ALA A 11 28.64 11.26 -34.42
C ALA A 11 28.25 9.79 -34.17
N ALA A 12 28.17 9.38 -32.90
CA ALA A 12 27.68 8.08 -32.51
C ALA A 12 26.25 7.93 -33.03
N THR A 13 26.08 7.13 -34.08
CA THR A 13 24.80 6.76 -34.66
C THR A 13 24.02 5.91 -33.64
N GLU A 14 22.71 6.14 -33.52
CA GLU A 14 21.77 5.39 -32.66
C GLU A 14 21.73 3.85 -32.93
N ASP A 15 22.47 3.38 -33.94
CA ASP A 15 22.58 1.99 -34.36
C ASP A 15 23.58 1.12 -33.57
N ASP A 16 24.36 1.69 -32.64
CA ASP A 16 25.34 0.94 -31.82
C ASP A 16 24.81 0.48 -30.45
N ILE A 17 23.49 0.51 -30.22
CA ILE A 17 22.90 -0.03 -28.99
C ILE A 17 22.80 -1.55 -29.10
N PRO A 18 23.48 -2.33 -28.22
CA PRO A 18 23.38 -3.78 -28.24
C PRO A 18 21.91 -4.22 -28.21
N LEU A 19 21.51 -5.11 -29.14
CA LEU A 19 20.13 -5.63 -29.24
C LEU A 19 19.58 -6.12 -27.88
N GLY A 20 20.45 -6.67 -27.03
CA GLY A 20 20.10 -7.09 -25.67
C GLY A 20 19.64 -5.92 -24.77
N GLU A 21 20.33 -4.78 -24.81
CA GLU A 21 19.96 -3.59 -24.03
C GLU A 21 18.64 -2.99 -24.50
N ARG A 22 18.44 -2.93 -25.83
CA ARG A 22 17.18 -2.45 -26.42
C ARG A 22 16.01 -3.33 -25.99
N LYS A 23 16.18 -4.65 -26.03
CA LYS A 23 15.19 -5.63 -25.54
C LYS A 23 14.88 -5.44 -24.06
N THR A 24 15.90 -5.26 -23.21
CA THR A 24 15.70 -5.00 -21.77
C THR A 24 14.83 -3.77 -21.52
N VAL A 25 15.05 -2.69 -22.27
CA VAL A 25 14.22 -1.48 -22.16
C VAL A 25 12.78 -1.74 -22.62
N THR A 26 12.58 -2.42 -23.74
CA THR A 26 11.23 -2.79 -24.23
C THR A 26 10.47 -3.67 -23.23
N ASP A 27 11.13 -4.70 -22.69
CA ASP A 27 10.54 -5.61 -21.70
C ASP A 27 10.18 -4.86 -20.41
N PHE A 28 11.00 -3.90 -19.98
CA PHE A 28 10.71 -3.04 -18.83
C PHE A 28 9.48 -2.16 -19.07
N CYS A 29 9.38 -1.50 -20.22
CA CYS A 29 8.20 -0.70 -20.59
C CYS A 29 6.93 -1.56 -20.62
N TYR A 30 7.00 -2.75 -21.20
CA TYR A 30 5.89 -3.70 -21.21
C TYR A 30 5.44 -4.07 -19.78
N LEU A 31 6.38 -4.38 -18.89
CA LEU A 31 6.06 -4.68 -17.48
C LEU A 31 5.44 -3.48 -16.77
N LEU A 32 5.95 -2.27 -17.00
CA LEU A 32 5.39 -1.03 -16.45
C LEU A 32 3.95 -0.84 -16.89
N ASP A 33 3.66 -0.90 -18.19
CA ASP A 33 2.32 -0.61 -18.70
C ASP A 33 1.32 -1.71 -18.31
N LYS A 34 1.75 -2.97 -18.35
CA LYS A 34 0.95 -4.11 -17.85
C LYS A 34 0.64 -3.96 -16.35
N SER A 35 1.61 -3.54 -15.55
CA SER A 35 1.40 -3.32 -14.10
C SER A 35 0.38 -2.21 -13.83
N LYS A 36 0.42 -1.11 -14.61
CA LYS A 36 -0.55 0.00 -14.50
C LYS A 36 -1.95 -0.44 -14.92
N GLN A 37 -2.08 -1.16 -16.03
CA GLN A 37 -3.35 -1.68 -16.51
C GLN A 37 -4.01 -2.59 -15.46
N LEU A 38 -3.25 -3.55 -14.93
CA LEU A 38 -3.73 -4.46 -13.89
C LEU A 38 -4.03 -3.73 -12.58
N PHE A 39 -3.25 -2.70 -12.23
CA PHE A 39 -3.53 -1.90 -11.04
C PHE A 39 -4.85 -1.14 -11.16
N ASN A 40 -5.11 -0.54 -12.32
CA ASN A 40 -6.34 0.22 -12.54
C ASN A 40 -7.57 -0.70 -12.49
N GLY A 41 -7.50 -1.90 -13.09
CA GLY A 41 -8.61 -2.85 -13.05
C GLY A 41 -8.94 -3.39 -11.65
N LEU A 42 -8.05 -3.24 -10.65
CA LEU A 42 -8.40 -3.57 -9.25
C LEU A 42 -9.46 -2.64 -8.67
N ARG A 43 -9.62 -1.42 -9.21
CA ARG A 43 -10.63 -0.45 -8.76
C ARG A 43 -12.04 -0.85 -9.17
N ASP A 44 -12.17 -1.53 -10.31
CA ASP A 44 -13.45 -1.90 -10.90
C ASP A 44 -14.00 -3.22 -10.33
N LEU A 45 -13.21 -3.94 -9.53
CA LEU A 45 -13.63 -5.20 -8.94
C LEU A 45 -14.58 -4.97 -7.76
N PRO A 46 -15.68 -5.75 -7.66
CA PRO A 46 -16.54 -5.75 -6.48
C PRO A 46 -15.72 -5.93 -5.20
N GLN A 47 -16.05 -5.13 -4.20
CA GLN A 47 -15.39 -5.16 -2.90
C GLN A 47 -15.80 -6.42 -2.11
N TYR A 48 -17.04 -6.87 -2.30
CA TYR A 48 -17.65 -8.02 -1.62
C TYR A 48 -18.26 -9.01 -2.63
N GLY A 49 -18.50 -10.24 -2.19
CA GLY A 49 -19.44 -11.15 -2.86
C GLY A 49 -18.87 -12.14 -3.89
N HIS A 50 -17.60 -12.05 -4.34
CA HIS A 50 -17.03 -13.08 -5.21
C HIS A 50 -15.51 -13.28 -5.03
N LYS A 51 -15.07 -14.55 -4.90
CA LYS A 51 -13.64 -14.94 -4.84
C LYS A 51 -12.86 -14.75 -6.16
N GLN A 52 -13.39 -13.98 -7.11
CA GLN A 52 -12.72 -13.70 -8.38
C GLN A 52 -11.62 -12.66 -8.21
N TRP A 53 -11.71 -11.81 -7.18
CA TRP A 53 -10.73 -10.74 -6.96
C TRP A 53 -9.35 -11.28 -6.59
N GLN A 54 -9.26 -12.42 -5.89
CA GLN A 54 -7.99 -12.99 -5.42
C GLN A 54 -7.09 -13.36 -6.59
N SER A 55 -7.64 -14.01 -7.62
CA SER A 55 -6.90 -14.40 -8.82
C SER A 55 -6.38 -13.20 -9.60
N TYR A 56 -7.20 -12.15 -9.71
CA TYR A 56 -6.80 -10.91 -10.38
C TYR A 56 -5.74 -10.17 -9.56
N PHE A 57 -5.94 -10.05 -8.25
CA PHE A 57 -4.97 -9.45 -7.32
C PHE A 57 -3.63 -10.18 -7.36
N GLY A 58 -3.63 -11.52 -7.31
CA GLY A 58 -2.42 -12.33 -7.41
C GLY A 58 -1.65 -12.06 -8.70
N ARG A 59 -2.36 -11.96 -9.84
CA ARG A 59 -1.76 -11.60 -11.12
C ARG A 59 -1.14 -10.19 -11.09
N THR A 60 -1.85 -9.20 -10.53
CA THR A 60 -1.35 -7.83 -10.40
C THR A 60 -0.07 -7.82 -9.55
N PHE A 61 -0.11 -8.48 -8.39
CA PHE A 61 1.02 -8.57 -7.47
C PHE A 61 2.24 -9.26 -8.11
N ASP A 62 2.02 -10.34 -8.86
CA ASP A 62 3.07 -11.06 -9.58
C ASP A 62 3.76 -10.18 -10.62
N VAL A 63 3.00 -9.36 -11.37
CA VAL A 63 3.57 -8.45 -12.36
C VAL A 63 4.38 -7.34 -11.69
N TYR A 64 3.88 -6.74 -10.60
CA TYR A 64 4.65 -5.75 -9.83
C TYR A 64 5.91 -6.35 -9.21
N THR A 65 5.84 -7.58 -8.71
CA THR A 65 7.01 -8.31 -8.18
C THR A 65 8.04 -8.56 -9.27
N LYS A 66 7.61 -9.01 -10.46
CA LYS A 66 8.49 -9.18 -11.62
C LYS A 66 9.12 -7.86 -12.03
N LEU A 67 8.34 -6.79 -12.14
CA LEU A 67 8.82 -5.45 -12.46
C LEU A 67 9.87 -4.97 -11.45
N TRP A 68 9.62 -5.15 -10.15
CA TRP A 68 10.54 -4.76 -9.08
C TRP A 68 11.86 -5.52 -9.15
N LYS A 69 11.84 -6.84 -9.41
CA LYS A 69 13.07 -7.63 -9.60
C LYS A 69 13.79 -7.25 -10.89
N PHE A 70 13.04 -7.04 -11.97
CA PHE A 70 13.58 -6.70 -13.28
C PHE A 70 14.40 -5.40 -13.22
N GLN A 71 13.88 -4.37 -12.55
CA GLN A 71 14.63 -3.11 -12.43
C GLN A 71 15.91 -3.22 -11.59
N GLN A 72 15.94 -4.12 -10.60
CA GLN A 72 17.15 -4.38 -9.81
C GLN A 72 18.21 -5.13 -10.62
N GLN A 73 17.80 -6.15 -11.37
CA GLN A 73 18.70 -6.99 -12.16
C GLN A 73 19.31 -6.24 -13.35
N HIS A 74 18.53 -5.36 -13.98
CA HIS A 74 18.94 -4.63 -15.18
C HIS A 74 19.26 -3.16 -14.90
N ARG A 75 19.61 -2.82 -13.65
CA ARG A 75 19.74 -1.45 -13.17
C ARG A 75 20.64 -0.57 -14.05
N GLN A 76 21.81 -1.07 -14.43
CA GLN A 76 22.79 -0.33 -15.24
C GLN A 76 22.25 0.06 -16.63
N VAL A 77 21.58 -0.89 -17.30
CA VAL A 77 20.98 -0.67 -18.62
C VAL A 77 19.81 0.31 -18.52
N LEU A 78 18.96 0.15 -17.50
CA LEU A 78 17.82 1.04 -17.29
C LEU A 78 18.25 2.47 -16.94
N ASP A 79 19.33 2.64 -16.18
CA ASP A 79 19.85 3.97 -15.84
C ASP A 79 20.46 4.66 -17.07
N THR A 80 21.19 3.93 -17.91
CA THR A 80 21.94 4.51 -19.06
C THR A 80 21.07 4.67 -20.32
N ARG A 81 20.16 3.73 -20.60
CA ARG A 81 19.39 3.68 -21.85
C ARG A 81 17.94 4.12 -21.69
N TYR A 82 17.27 3.69 -20.63
CA TYR A 82 15.89 4.10 -20.35
C TYR A 82 15.84 5.46 -19.62
N GLY A 83 16.91 5.79 -18.87
CA GLY A 83 16.95 6.99 -18.03
C GLY A 83 16.15 6.83 -16.74
N LEU A 84 16.14 5.62 -16.16
CA LEU A 84 15.34 5.28 -14.97
C LEU A 84 15.71 6.17 -13.77
N LYS A 85 14.81 7.08 -13.43
CA LYS A 85 14.99 8.00 -12.31
C LYS A 85 14.66 7.35 -10.98
N ARG A 86 15.27 7.86 -9.92
CA ARG A 86 15.03 7.37 -8.55
C ARG A 86 13.55 7.49 -8.16
N TRP A 87 12.90 8.59 -8.51
CA TRP A 87 11.49 8.79 -8.18
C TRP A 87 10.56 7.77 -8.85
N GLN A 88 10.89 7.27 -10.05
CA GLN A 88 10.12 6.21 -10.72
C GLN A 88 10.18 4.88 -9.96
N ILE A 89 11.33 4.55 -9.37
CA ILE A 89 11.45 3.38 -8.47
C ILE A 89 10.58 3.60 -7.22
N GLY A 90 10.56 4.83 -6.70
CA GLY A 90 9.68 5.24 -5.61
C GLY A 90 8.19 5.04 -5.95
N GLU A 91 7.77 5.36 -7.17
CA GLU A 91 6.39 5.11 -7.64
C GLU A 91 6.04 3.62 -7.64
N VAL A 92 6.93 2.77 -8.16
CA VAL A 92 6.73 1.31 -8.16
C VAL A 92 6.63 0.79 -6.73
N ALA A 93 7.53 1.21 -5.83
CA ALA A 93 7.48 0.86 -4.42
C ALA A 93 6.18 1.31 -3.75
N SER A 94 5.72 2.53 -4.07
CA SER A 94 4.51 3.12 -3.50
C SER A 94 3.26 2.35 -3.93
N LYS A 95 3.25 1.87 -5.19
CA LYS A 95 2.20 1.00 -5.72
C LYS A 95 2.19 -0.38 -5.08
N ILE A 96 3.35 -0.98 -4.82
CA ILE A 96 3.43 -2.25 -4.09
C ILE A 96 2.90 -2.08 -2.66
N GLY A 97 3.29 -1.01 -1.96
CA GLY A 97 2.72 -0.67 -0.64
C GLY A 97 1.19 -0.50 -0.70
N GLN A 98 0.68 0.12 -1.77
CA GLN A 98 -0.76 0.28 -1.98
C GLN A 98 -1.47 -1.07 -2.20
N LEU A 99 -0.85 -2.02 -2.91
CA LEU A 99 -1.39 -3.37 -3.07
C LEU A 99 -1.50 -4.08 -1.72
N TYR A 100 -0.45 -4.03 -0.90
CA TYR A 100 -0.45 -4.60 0.44
C TYR A 100 -1.57 -4.04 1.32
N TYR A 101 -1.73 -2.71 1.29
CA TYR A 101 -2.80 -2.04 2.01
C TYR A 101 -4.20 -2.42 1.49
N HIS A 102 -4.40 -2.50 0.18
CA HIS A 102 -5.67 -2.96 -0.40
C HIS A 102 -6.00 -4.42 -0.01
N TYR A 103 -4.97 -5.26 0.13
CA TYR A 103 -5.17 -6.63 0.57
C TYR A 103 -5.55 -6.71 2.05
N TYR A 104 -4.91 -5.89 2.90
CA TYR A 104 -5.31 -5.72 4.29
C TYR A 104 -6.80 -5.32 4.41
N LEU A 105 -7.26 -4.34 3.64
CA LEU A 105 -8.67 -3.91 3.68
C LEU A 105 -9.69 -5.02 3.35
N ARG A 106 -9.28 -6.04 2.60
CA ARG A 106 -10.13 -7.18 2.24
C ARG A 106 -10.02 -8.37 3.19
N THR A 107 -8.98 -8.43 4.02
CA THR A 107 -8.64 -9.61 4.83
C THR A 107 -8.51 -9.32 6.31
N SER A 108 -8.37 -8.04 6.68
CA SER A 108 -8.07 -7.56 8.03
C SER A 108 -6.79 -8.16 8.63
N GLU A 109 -5.91 -8.72 7.79
CA GLU A 109 -4.65 -9.35 8.19
C GLU A 109 -3.55 -8.29 8.36
N THR A 110 -3.24 -7.95 9.62
CA THR A 110 -2.30 -6.86 9.98
C THR A 110 -0.87 -7.08 9.47
N SER A 111 -0.50 -8.32 9.12
CA SER A 111 0.79 -8.62 8.47
C SER A 111 0.96 -7.83 7.17
N TYR A 112 -0.08 -7.74 6.33
CA TYR A 112 -0.02 -6.97 5.08
C TYR A 112 0.01 -5.46 5.32
N LEU A 113 -0.61 -4.97 6.40
CA LEU A 113 -0.51 -3.57 6.78
C LEU A 113 0.92 -3.20 7.19
N ASN A 114 1.61 -4.09 7.92
CA ASN A 114 3.03 -3.93 8.24
C ASN A 114 3.93 -3.97 7.00
N GLU A 115 3.57 -4.74 5.97
CA GLU A 115 4.30 -4.72 4.71
C GLU A 115 4.10 -3.41 3.94
N ALA A 116 2.87 -2.89 3.89
CA ALA A 116 2.61 -1.56 3.32
C ALA A 116 3.44 -0.48 4.03
N PHE A 117 3.48 -0.53 5.36
CA PHE A 117 4.31 0.35 6.19
C PHE A 117 5.80 0.25 5.81
N SER A 118 6.32 -0.97 5.64
CA SER A 118 7.72 -1.21 5.32
C SER A 118 8.11 -0.58 3.98
N PHE A 119 7.25 -0.71 2.96
CA PHE A 119 7.46 -0.03 1.67
C PHE A 119 7.45 1.48 1.81
N TYR A 120 6.46 2.04 2.51
CA TYR A 120 6.37 3.50 2.67
C TYR A 120 7.50 4.08 3.51
N SER A 121 7.91 3.40 4.57
CA SER A 121 9.06 3.79 5.38
C SER A 121 10.35 3.74 4.58
N ALA A 122 10.55 2.68 3.79
CA ALA A 122 11.72 2.56 2.91
C ALA A 122 11.76 3.64 1.83
N ILE A 123 10.60 4.13 1.35
CA ILE A 123 10.52 5.23 0.40
C ILE A 123 11.11 6.52 1.00
N ARG A 124 10.69 6.84 2.24
CA ARG A 124 11.17 8.01 2.99
C ARG A 124 12.64 7.90 3.32
N GLN A 125 13.07 6.79 3.91
CA GLN A 125 14.46 6.57 4.36
C GLN A 125 15.47 6.66 3.22
N ARG A 126 15.10 6.22 2.01
CA ARG A 126 15.96 6.27 0.82
C ARG A 126 15.74 7.52 -0.02
N SER A 127 14.86 8.43 0.42
CA SER A 127 14.53 9.70 -0.24
C SER A 127 14.29 9.54 -1.74
N TYR A 128 13.47 8.57 -2.14
CA TYR A 128 13.23 8.31 -3.57
C TYR A 128 12.67 9.53 -4.31
N TYR A 129 11.91 10.38 -3.60
CA TYR A 129 11.32 11.60 -4.14
C TYR A 129 12.18 12.86 -3.99
N TYR A 130 13.44 12.76 -3.54
CA TYR A 130 14.31 13.93 -3.36
C TYR A 130 14.48 14.78 -4.63
N GLN A 131 14.50 14.13 -5.80
CA GLN A 131 14.69 14.81 -7.09
C GLN A 131 13.38 15.30 -7.72
N VAL A 132 12.21 14.96 -7.18
CA VAL A 132 10.92 15.36 -7.76
C VAL A 132 10.78 16.87 -7.84
N ASN A 133 11.17 17.55 -6.77
CA ASN A 133 11.09 19.02 -6.67
C ASN A 133 12.07 19.72 -7.63
N LYS A 134 12.96 18.99 -8.32
CA LYS A 134 13.92 19.51 -9.32
C LYS A 134 13.47 19.31 -10.76
N GLU A 135 12.51 18.41 -11.01
CA GLU A 135 12.01 18.11 -12.36
C GLU A 135 10.97 19.13 -12.84
N ASP A 136 10.53 20.04 -11.95
CA ASP A 136 9.57 21.13 -12.21
C ASP A 136 8.25 20.65 -12.86
N ARG A 137 7.73 19.51 -12.40
CA ARG A 137 6.50 18.91 -12.89
C ARG A 137 5.51 18.73 -11.75
N ALA A 138 4.43 19.50 -11.77
CA ALA A 138 3.35 19.46 -10.77
C ALA A 138 2.82 18.03 -10.54
N GLU A 139 2.59 17.27 -11.62
CA GLU A 139 2.10 15.89 -11.55
C GLU A 139 3.00 14.95 -10.72
N LEU A 140 4.32 15.16 -10.73
CA LEU A 140 5.26 14.34 -9.96
C LEU A 140 5.19 14.69 -8.47
N VAL A 141 5.04 15.98 -8.14
CA VAL A 141 4.86 16.44 -6.76
C VAL A 141 3.54 15.90 -6.20
N VAL A 142 2.45 15.97 -6.97
CA VAL A 142 1.15 15.36 -6.60
C VAL A 142 1.30 13.88 -6.24
N LYS A 143 2.10 13.12 -6.98
CA LYS A 143 2.34 11.70 -6.64
C LYS A 143 3.09 11.52 -5.31
N LYS A 144 4.03 12.42 -5.00
CA LYS A 144 4.72 12.47 -3.70
C LYS A 144 3.75 12.82 -2.56
N LEU A 145 2.88 13.82 -2.74
CA LEU A 145 1.84 14.18 -1.78
C LEU A 145 0.89 13.00 -1.50
N ARG A 146 0.42 12.33 -2.56
CA ARG A 146 -0.43 11.13 -2.42
C ARG A 146 0.30 9.98 -1.72
N TYR A 147 1.61 9.86 -1.87
CA TYR A 147 2.40 8.89 -1.12
C TYR A 147 2.36 9.20 0.38
N TYR A 148 2.60 10.45 0.78
CA TYR A 148 2.54 10.88 2.18
C TYR A 148 1.16 10.62 2.80
N ALA A 149 0.08 11.00 2.10
CA ALA A 149 -1.28 10.74 2.58
C ALA A 149 -1.53 9.25 2.86
N ARG A 150 -1.12 8.36 1.94
CA ARG A 150 -1.23 6.90 2.18
C ARG A 150 -0.37 6.41 3.32
N TYR A 151 0.83 6.98 3.47
CA TYR A 151 1.73 6.59 4.55
C TYR A 151 1.16 6.98 5.93
N ILE A 152 0.55 8.17 6.02
CA ILE A 152 -0.14 8.64 7.23
C ILE A 152 -1.28 7.68 7.60
N VAL A 153 -2.14 7.29 6.64
CA VAL A 153 -3.22 6.33 6.87
C VAL A 153 -2.71 5.00 7.43
N VAL A 154 -1.64 4.45 6.84
CA VAL A 154 -1.05 3.20 7.34
C VAL A 154 -0.45 3.37 8.75
N CYS A 155 0.14 4.53 9.05
CA CYS A 155 0.67 4.80 10.39
C CYS A 155 -0.44 4.97 11.44
N LEU A 156 -1.56 5.59 11.09
CA LEU A 156 -2.75 5.68 11.94
C LEU A 156 -3.27 4.28 12.30
N LEU A 157 -3.48 3.44 11.28
CA LEU A 157 -3.97 2.06 11.46
C LEU A 157 -2.98 1.15 12.21
N LEU A 158 -1.69 1.48 12.25
CA LEU A 158 -0.68 0.77 13.07
C LEU A 158 -0.46 1.42 14.44
N ASN A 159 -1.27 2.41 14.82
CA ASN A 159 -1.14 3.18 16.07
C ASN A 159 0.23 3.85 16.27
N LYS A 160 0.89 4.29 15.19
CA LYS A 160 2.21 4.94 15.24
C LYS A 160 2.08 6.47 15.29
N MET A 161 1.40 6.98 16.31
CA MET A 161 0.99 8.39 16.40
C MET A 161 2.15 9.40 16.38
N ASP A 162 3.30 9.08 16.99
CA ASP A 162 4.47 9.97 16.93
C ASP A 162 4.98 10.14 15.50
N LEU A 163 4.98 9.06 14.72
CA LEU A 163 5.36 9.10 13.32
C LEU A 163 4.31 9.82 12.48
N VAL A 164 3.01 9.65 12.79
CA VAL A 164 1.93 10.39 12.14
C VAL A 164 2.17 11.90 12.27
N LYS A 165 2.46 12.40 13.48
CA LYS A 165 2.74 13.83 13.72
C LYS A 165 3.91 14.34 12.89
N VAL A 166 4.99 13.55 12.79
CA VAL A 166 6.15 13.88 11.94
C VAL A 166 5.76 13.94 10.46
N LEU A 167 5.02 12.94 9.97
CA LEU A 167 4.62 12.86 8.56
C LEU A 167 3.64 13.96 8.16
N VAL A 168 2.75 14.39 9.05
CA VAL A 168 1.82 15.51 8.81
C VAL A 168 2.59 16.82 8.66
N LYS A 169 3.59 17.05 9.51
CA LYS A 169 4.47 18.21 9.38
C LYS A 169 5.22 18.21 8.04
N GLU A 170 5.82 17.08 7.67
CA GLU A 170 6.50 16.93 6.37
C GLU A 170 5.53 17.14 5.20
N LEU A 171 4.31 16.59 5.26
CA LEU A 171 3.31 16.79 4.22
C LEU A 171 2.90 18.27 4.10
N SER A 172 2.79 18.98 5.23
CA SER A 172 2.50 20.42 5.23
C SER A 172 3.58 21.23 4.52
N GLU A 173 4.86 20.95 4.82
CA GLU A 173 5.99 21.60 4.16
C GLU A 173 5.99 21.33 2.65
N GLU A 174 5.69 20.09 2.23
CA GLU A 174 5.61 19.74 0.80
C GLU A 174 4.43 20.37 0.07
N ILE A 175 3.28 20.55 0.74
CA ILE A 175 2.10 21.24 0.17
C ILE A 175 2.38 22.73 0.01
N GLU A 176 3.02 23.35 1.01
CA GLU A 176 3.43 24.75 0.93
C GLU A 176 4.39 24.98 -0.24
N ASP A 177 5.43 24.15 -0.35
CA ASP A 177 6.36 24.17 -1.48
C ASP A 177 5.66 23.98 -2.83
N TYR A 178 4.72 23.03 -2.91
CA TYR A 178 3.94 22.76 -4.13
C TYR A 178 3.09 23.98 -4.55
N THR A 179 2.38 24.57 -3.59
CA THR A 179 1.46 25.67 -3.86
C THR A 179 2.17 26.97 -4.19
N GLN A 180 3.29 27.27 -3.53
CA GLN A 180 4.13 28.41 -3.87
C GLN A 180 4.73 28.29 -5.28
N ARG A 181 5.10 27.08 -5.72
CA ARG A 181 5.75 26.87 -7.02
C ARG A 181 4.77 26.86 -8.19
N PHE A 182 3.63 26.21 -8.04
CA PHE A 182 2.74 25.95 -9.18
C PHE A 182 1.44 26.78 -9.17
N ASN A 183 1.10 27.44 -8.05
CA ASN A 183 -0.10 28.28 -7.89
C ASN A 183 -1.36 27.63 -8.49
N THR A 184 -1.64 26.40 -8.06
CA THR A 184 -2.66 25.53 -8.65
C THR A 184 -4.01 25.62 -7.96
N GLU A 185 -5.09 25.41 -8.70
CA GLU A 185 -6.47 25.42 -8.18
C GLU A 185 -6.73 24.30 -7.15
N ASP A 186 -5.96 23.20 -7.19
CA ASP A 186 -6.04 22.07 -6.25
C ASP A 186 -5.45 22.38 -4.87
N GLN A 187 -4.90 23.58 -4.64
CA GLN A 187 -4.40 24.03 -3.34
C GLN A 187 -5.45 23.87 -2.23
N LEU A 188 -6.70 24.25 -2.51
CA LEU A 188 -7.77 24.19 -1.52
C LEU A 188 -8.02 22.75 -1.07
N GLU A 189 -7.96 21.79 -2.01
CA GLU A 189 -8.16 20.37 -1.73
C GLU A 189 -7.03 19.80 -0.87
N TRP A 190 -5.77 20.17 -1.17
CA TRP A 190 -4.62 19.76 -0.35
C TRP A 190 -4.64 20.36 1.05
N ASN A 191 -5.09 21.60 1.18
CA ASN A 191 -5.30 22.22 2.49
C ASN A 191 -6.41 21.54 3.29
N LEU A 192 -7.51 21.15 2.62
CA LEU A 192 -8.57 20.35 3.26
C LEU A 192 -8.02 19.01 3.77
N VAL A 193 -7.17 18.32 3.00
CA VAL A 193 -6.51 17.08 3.44
C VAL A 193 -5.71 17.30 4.74
N LEU A 194 -4.95 18.39 4.85
CA LEU A 194 -4.21 18.72 6.09
C LEU A 194 -5.14 18.99 7.26
N GLN A 195 -6.21 19.76 7.03
CA GLN A 195 -7.21 20.07 8.05
C GLN A 195 -7.92 18.81 8.55
N GLU A 196 -8.29 17.90 7.65
CA GLU A 196 -8.91 16.61 8.00
C GLU A 196 -7.97 15.77 8.88
N VAL A 197 -6.69 15.63 8.51
CA VAL A 197 -5.74 14.87 9.34
C VAL A 197 -5.54 15.52 10.71
N ALA A 198 -5.39 16.84 10.75
CA ALA A 198 -5.19 17.57 11.99
C ALA A 198 -6.39 17.40 12.93
N ALA A 199 -7.61 17.60 12.41
CA ALA A 199 -8.84 17.39 13.16
C ALA A 199 -8.98 15.93 13.62
N PHE A 200 -8.58 14.97 12.79
CA PHE A 200 -8.62 13.55 13.14
C PHE A 200 -7.69 13.22 14.32
N ILE A 201 -6.45 13.73 14.30
CA ILE A 201 -5.48 13.52 15.39
C ILE A 201 -5.93 14.21 16.67
N GLU A 202 -6.56 15.39 16.58
CA GLU A 202 -7.10 16.12 17.72
C GLU A 202 -8.30 15.40 18.34
N ALA A 203 -9.15 14.79 17.51
CA ALA A 203 -10.34 14.06 17.95
C ALA A 203 -10.05 12.65 18.47
N ASP A 204 -8.92 12.04 18.12
CA ASP A 204 -8.57 10.67 18.50
C ASP A 204 -8.56 10.40 20.02
N PRO A 205 -7.92 11.22 20.88
CA PRO A 205 -7.81 10.95 22.31
C PRO A 205 -9.19 10.71 22.93
N ALA A 206 -9.47 9.46 23.28
CA ALA A 206 -10.60 9.12 24.15
C ALA A 206 -10.20 9.54 25.56
N VAL A 207 -10.46 10.80 25.90
CA VAL A 207 -10.21 11.33 27.23
C VAL A 207 -11.32 10.82 28.14
N VAL A 208 -11.03 9.75 28.88
CA VAL A 208 -11.88 9.37 30.02
C VAL A 208 -11.39 10.19 31.21
N LEU A 209 -12.27 11.03 31.75
CA LEU A 209 -12.06 11.64 33.05
C LEU A 209 -12.28 10.55 34.09
N ASN A 210 -11.22 10.14 34.79
CA ASN A 210 -11.39 9.33 35.99
C ASN A 210 -12.04 10.16 37.10
N ASP A 211 -12.53 9.51 38.16
CA ASP A 211 -13.09 10.15 39.37
C ASP A 211 -12.14 11.18 40.04
N HIS A 212 -10.86 11.17 39.67
CA HIS A 212 -9.83 12.11 40.12
C HIS A 212 -9.50 13.23 39.12
N ASN A 213 -10.33 13.42 38.08
CA ASN A 213 -10.14 14.42 37.03
C ASN A 213 -8.80 14.27 36.27
N SER A 214 -8.18 13.08 36.34
CA SER A 214 -6.98 12.74 35.58
C SER A 214 -7.37 12.19 34.21
N MET A 215 -6.81 12.75 33.14
CA MET A 215 -6.97 12.21 31.78
C MET A 215 -6.27 10.84 31.69
N LEU A 216 -7.04 9.77 31.45
CA LEU A 216 -6.46 8.48 31.08
C LEU A 216 -6.62 8.25 29.58
N VAL A 217 -5.51 7.98 28.88
CA VAL A 217 -5.53 7.50 27.50
C VAL A 217 -5.68 5.98 27.54
N THR A 218 -6.88 5.47 27.31
CA THR A 218 -7.11 4.02 27.18
C THR A 218 -6.71 3.57 25.77
N SER A 219 -5.72 2.68 25.66
CA SER A 219 -5.55 1.88 24.45
C SER A 219 -6.76 0.98 24.31
N ASN A 220 -7.51 1.10 23.22
CA ASN A 220 -8.67 0.24 22.97
C ASN A 220 -8.25 -1.16 22.47
N ARG A 221 -6.98 -1.37 22.08
CA ARG A 221 -6.50 -2.62 21.49
C ARG A 221 -6.52 -3.77 22.49
N LEU A 222 -6.85 -4.96 21.99
CA LEU A 222 -6.81 -6.20 22.76
C LEU A 222 -5.37 -6.48 23.21
N GLN A 223 -5.17 -6.62 24.51
CA GLN A 223 -3.90 -7.02 25.11
C GLN A 223 -3.88 -8.53 25.34
N ASP A 224 -2.70 -9.15 25.35
CA ASP A 224 -2.55 -10.61 25.50
C ASP A 224 -3.16 -11.16 26.81
N GLY A 225 -3.41 -10.30 27.81
CA GLY A 225 -4.06 -10.65 29.08
C GLY A 225 -5.54 -10.28 29.22
N SER A 226 -6.14 -9.59 28.23
CA SER A 226 -7.52 -9.08 28.31
C SER A 226 -8.55 -9.93 27.55
N VAL A 227 -8.16 -11.12 27.11
CA VAL A 227 -9.06 -12.03 26.38
C VAL A 227 -9.91 -12.81 27.39
N PRO A 228 -11.26 -12.78 27.30
CA PRO A 228 -12.10 -13.58 28.17
C PRO A 228 -11.72 -15.06 28.09
N PRO A 229 -11.60 -15.78 29.22
CA PRO A 229 -11.35 -17.21 29.19
C PRO A 229 -12.48 -17.92 28.44
N LEU A 230 -12.12 -18.95 27.68
CA LEU A 230 -13.09 -19.78 26.97
C LEU A 230 -14.00 -20.49 27.98
N GLU A 231 -15.31 -20.48 27.73
CA GLU A 231 -16.25 -21.23 28.55
C GLU A 231 -15.94 -22.73 28.48
N GLN A 232 -16.17 -23.41 29.61
CA GLN A 232 -15.81 -24.81 29.79
C GLN A 232 -16.63 -25.70 28.83
N GLY A 233 -15.97 -26.26 27.81
CA GLY A 233 -16.60 -27.04 26.74
C GLY A 233 -16.46 -26.44 25.33
N MET A 234 -16.01 -25.19 25.20
CA MET A 234 -15.69 -24.59 23.91
C MET A 234 -14.34 -25.10 23.40
N VAL A 235 -14.30 -25.66 22.18
CA VAL A 235 -13.05 -26.05 21.52
C VAL A 235 -12.59 -24.92 20.62
N VAL A 236 -11.34 -24.47 20.81
CA VAL A 236 -10.69 -23.47 19.96
C VAL A 236 -10.76 -23.90 18.49
N GLY A 237 -11.32 -23.05 17.63
CA GLY A 237 -11.39 -23.29 16.18
C GLY A 237 -12.70 -23.90 15.66
N GLN A 238 -13.73 -24.06 16.49
CA GLN A 238 -15.06 -24.50 16.02
C GLN A 238 -15.83 -23.41 15.26
N LEU A 239 -15.61 -22.14 15.60
CA LEU A 239 -16.20 -20.99 14.93
C LEU A 239 -15.09 -20.13 14.33
N VAL A 240 -15.28 -19.77 13.07
CA VAL A 240 -14.42 -18.82 12.36
C VAL A 240 -15.30 -17.65 11.98
N LEU A 241 -14.88 -16.44 12.38
CA LEU A 241 -15.52 -15.22 11.92
C LEU A 241 -15.45 -15.19 10.39
N ALA A 242 -16.61 -15.24 9.72
CA ALA A 242 -16.67 -15.26 8.27
C ALA A 242 -16.40 -13.87 7.70
N ASP A 243 -17.28 -12.92 8.01
CA ASP A 243 -17.19 -11.52 7.60
C ASP A 243 -17.63 -10.63 8.77
N ALA A 244 -17.05 -9.43 8.86
CA ALA A 244 -17.48 -8.39 9.80
C ALA A 244 -17.62 -7.07 9.05
N LEU A 245 -18.72 -6.37 9.28
CA LEU A 245 -18.98 -5.04 8.73
C LEU A 245 -18.90 -4.02 9.86
N ILE A 246 -18.02 -3.04 9.71
CA ILE A 246 -17.92 -1.90 10.62
C ILE A 246 -18.75 -0.77 10.03
N VAL A 247 -19.74 -0.30 10.78
CA VAL A 247 -20.65 0.74 10.33
C VAL A 247 -20.57 1.90 11.33
N GLY A 248 -20.21 3.07 10.84
CA GLY A 248 -20.24 4.30 11.64
C GLY A 248 -21.68 4.72 11.90
N ASN A 249 -21.94 5.26 13.10
CA ASN A 249 -23.31 5.54 13.55
C ASN A 249 -23.77 6.99 13.24
N CYS A 250 -22.85 7.90 12.89
CA CYS A 250 -23.20 9.32 12.69
C CYS A 250 -22.62 9.87 11.38
N ASN A 251 -23.43 10.66 10.67
CA ASN A 251 -23.06 11.23 9.37
C ASN A 251 -22.05 12.38 9.47
N ASN A 252 -22.08 13.16 10.56
CA ASN A 252 -21.21 14.32 10.78
C ASN A 252 -20.12 13.99 11.80
N GLN A 253 -19.19 13.12 11.42
CA GLN A 253 -18.00 12.85 12.22
C GLN A 253 -16.75 13.35 11.53
N VAL A 254 -15.75 13.66 12.36
CA VAL A 254 -14.39 13.86 11.87
C VAL A 254 -13.94 12.59 11.16
N LYS A 255 -13.39 12.77 9.97
CA LYS A 255 -12.84 11.71 9.15
C LYS A 255 -11.56 12.18 8.49
N PHE A 256 -10.72 11.22 8.16
CA PHE A 256 -9.60 11.45 7.27
C PHE A 256 -9.61 10.37 6.19
N SER A 257 -9.57 10.81 4.92
CA SER A 257 -9.85 9.94 3.78
C SER A 257 -11.27 9.34 3.89
N GLU A 258 -11.38 8.03 4.09
CA GLU A 258 -12.67 7.32 4.25
C GLU A 258 -12.86 6.78 5.67
N LEU A 259 -11.91 7.06 6.57
CA LEU A 259 -11.90 6.53 7.92
C LEU A 259 -12.46 7.58 8.88
N THR A 260 -13.66 7.34 9.42
CA THR A 260 -14.23 8.14 10.50
C THR A 260 -13.56 7.79 11.84
N VAL A 261 -13.60 8.72 12.79
CA VAL A 261 -13.00 8.52 14.13
C VAL A 261 -13.65 7.35 14.87
N ASP A 262 -14.96 7.11 14.71
CA ASP A 262 -15.61 5.94 15.34
C ASP A 262 -15.16 4.61 14.73
N MET A 263 -15.09 4.50 13.40
CA MET A 263 -14.57 3.33 12.68
C MET A 263 -13.13 3.07 13.07
N PHE A 264 -12.31 4.12 13.19
CA PHE A 264 -10.96 3.99 13.68
C PHE A 264 -10.93 3.41 15.10
N ARG A 265 -11.67 4.00 16.04
CA ARG A 265 -11.73 3.49 17.42
C ARG A 265 -12.22 2.05 17.50
N MET A 266 -13.21 1.67 16.69
CA MET A 266 -13.70 0.29 16.57
C MET A 266 -12.62 -0.64 16.01
N LEU A 267 -11.91 -0.26 14.94
CA LEU A 267 -10.78 -1.02 14.39
C LEU A 267 -9.67 -1.19 15.42
N GLN A 268 -9.31 -0.10 16.10
CA GLN A 268 -8.34 -0.13 17.18
C GLN A 268 -8.82 -1.01 18.34
N ALA A 269 -10.12 -1.22 18.55
CA ALA A 269 -10.62 -2.13 19.57
C ALA A 269 -10.56 -3.61 19.18
N LEU A 270 -10.71 -3.90 17.88
CA LEU A 270 -10.75 -5.26 17.36
C LEU A 270 -9.35 -5.81 17.01
N GLU A 271 -8.40 -4.94 16.71
CA GLU A 271 -7.03 -5.34 16.46
C GLU A 271 -6.27 -5.65 17.75
N ARG A 272 -5.42 -6.68 17.68
CA ARG A 272 -4.41 -6.92 18.73
C ARG A 272 -3.42 -5.76 18.77
N GLU A 273 -2.85 -5.50 19.95
CA GLU A 273 -1.69 -4.62 20.04
C GLU A 273 -0.63 -5.10 19.03
N PRO A 274 -0.13 -4.20 18.17
CA PRO A 274 0.90 -4.59 17.23
C PRO A 274 2.12 -4.97 18.07
N VAL A 275 2.58 -6.21 17.95
CA VAL A 275 3.79 -6.66 18.64
C VAL A 275 4.90 -5.72 18.19
N ASN A 276 5.36 -4.86 19.10
CA ASN A 276 6.53 -4.05 18.88
C ASN A 276 7.72 -5.01 18.79
N LEU A 277 8.05 -5.47 17.58
CA LEU A 277 9.31 -6.19 17.33
C LEU A 277 10.55 -5.34 17.71
N ALA A 278 10.37 -4.07 18.10
CA ALA A 278 11.41 -3.18 18.61
C ALA A 278 11.79 -3.43 20.09
N THR A 279 10.91 -3.99 20.93
CA THR A 279 11.22 -4.23 22.36
C THR A 279 11.72 -5.65 22.66
N GLN A 280 11.80 -6.51 21.65
CA GLN A 280 12.60 -7.73 21.71
C GLN A 280 13.64 -7.68 20.59
N THR A 281 14.90 -7.52 20.99
CA THR A 281 16.14 -7.50 20.19
C THR A 281 16.65 -6.13 19.73
N SER A 282 17.75 -5.72 20.35
CA SER A 282 18.70 -4.74 19.83
C SER A 282 19.26 -5.24 18.48
N LYS A 283 18.54 -5.03 17.37
CA LYS A 283 19.00 -5.35 16.00
C LYS A 283 18.07 -4.72 14.94
N GLN A 284 17.96 -3.39 14.97
CA GLN A 284 17.31 -2.58 13.92
C GLN A 284 17.93 -2.73 12.51
N ALA A 285 18.94 -3.58 12.32
CA ALA A 285 19.55 -3.88 11.02
C ALA A 285 18.97 -5.13 10.30
N THR A 286 18.07 -5.91 10.92
CA THR A 286 17.78 -7.28 10.42
C THR A 286 16.48 -7.41 9.62
N LEU A 287 15.44 -6.61 9.89
CA LEU A 287 14.17 -6.69 9.15
C LEU A 287 14.28 -6.18 7.71
N VAL A 288 15.15 -5.19 7.48
CA VAL A 288 15.49 -4.72 6.12
C VAL A 288 16.20 -5.83 5.31
N GLY A 289 16.95 -6.71 5.99
CA GLY A 289 17.69 -7.83 5.39
C GLY A 289 16.82 -9.04 5.03
N PHE A 290 15.72 -9.26 5.76
CA PHE A 290 14.80 -10.38 5.45
C PHE A 290 14.12 -10.19 4.09
N TRP A 291 13.80 -8.95 3.72
CA TRP A 291 13.21 -8.59 2.44
C TRP A 291 14.19 -8.59 1.27
N LEU A 292 15.46 -8.25 1.51
CA LEU A 292 16.50 -8.36 0.48
C LEU A 292 16.75 -9.85 0.13
N ASN A 293 16.76 -10.74 1.13
CA ASN A 293 17.05 -12.17 0.95
C ASN A 293 15.85 -13.02 0.47
N ALA A 294 14.61 -12.67 0.86
CA ALA A 294 13.42 -13.40 0.43
C ALA A 294 13.10 -13.20 -1.07
N PHE A 295 13.61 -12.13 -1.68
CA PHE A 295 13.45 -11.85 -3.12
C PHE A 295 14.61 -12.36 -3.98
N THR A 296 15.76 -12.68 -3.39
CA THR A 296 16.96 -13.20 -4.09
C THR A 296 16.97 -14.72 -4.27
N ASP A 297 16.15 -15.50 -3.56
CA ASP A 297 16.15 -16.95 -3.73
C ASP A 297 14.77 -17.61 -3.64
N LYS A 298 14.14 -17.80 -4.81
CA LYS A 298 13.36 -19.01 -5.14
C LYS A 298 12.96 -19.03 -6.63
N GLN A 299 13.20 -20.20 -7.22
CA GLN A 299 12.78 -20.69 -8.54
C GLN A 299 11.35 -20.26 -8.96
N PRO A 300 11.11 -20.00 -10.26
CA PRO A 300 9.79 -19.64 -10.77
C PRO A 300 8.87 -20.87 -10.69
N GLY A 301 7.78 -20.78 -9.94
CA GLY A 301 6.73 -21.82 -9.96
C GLY A 301 6.05 -22.14 -8.64
N ARG A 302 6.40 -21.49 -7.52
CA ARG A 302 5.65 -21.67 -6.26
C ARG A 302 5.39 -20.35 -5.57
N ALA A 303 4.12 -20.01 -5.46
CA ALA A 303 3.68 -18.76 -4.89
C ALA A 303 3.93 -18.70 -3.36
N PRO A 304 4.38 -17.56 -2.81
CA PRO A 304 4.76 -17.42 -1.39
C PRO A 304 3.63 -17.74 -0.39
N TRP A 305 2.37 -17.54 -0.77
CA TRP A 305 1.19 -17.74 0.08
C TRP A 305 0.89 -19.22 0.44
N VAL A 306 1.54 -20.20 -0.19
CA VAL A 306 1.40 -21.62 0.17
C VAL A 306 2.22 -21.98 1.44
N LYS A 307 3.19 -21.15 1.83
CA LYS A 307 4.15 -21.44 2.90
C LYS A 307 3.77 -20.93 4.30
N ALA A 308 2.64 -20.23 4.46
CA ALA A 308 2.12 -19.86 5.78
C ALA A 308 1.39 -21.04 6.48
N ARG A 309 2.00 -22.24 6.48
CA ARG A 309 1.44 -23.44 7.11
C ARG A 309 2.39 -23.92 8.21
N PRO A 310 1.99 -23.91 9.50
CA PRO A 310 2.77 -24.48 10.59
C PRO A 310 2.96 -26.01 10.41
N PRO A 311 4.06 -26.59 10.89
CA PRO A 311 4.43 -27.98 10.64
C PRO A 311 3.50 -29.06 11.27
N ASP A 312 2.49 -28.71 12.06
CA ASP A 312 1.65 -29.70 12.79
C ASP A 312 0.16 -29.74 12.39
N ALA A 313 -0.24 -29.14 11.26
CA ALA A 313 -1.63 -29.23 10.79
C ALA A 313 -1.91 -30.61 10.13
N ARG A 314 -2.55 -31.52 10.88
CA ARG A 314 -3.03 -32.83 10.40
C ARG A 314 -4.08 -32.70 9.29
N HIS A 315 -4.18 -33.78 8.49
CA HIS A 315 -4.75 -33.88 7.15
C HIS A 315 -6.28 -33.70 7.01
N ARG A 316 -6.70 -33.00 5.93
CA ARG A 316 -7.79 -33.24 4.93
C ARG A 316 -8.23 -31.87 4.35
N ALA A 317 -8.51 -31.65 3.07
CA ALA A 317 -9.04 -32.46 1.97
C ALA A 317 -8.35 -32.10 0.61
N PRO A 318 -8.62 -32.81 -0.51
CA PRO A 318 -7.89 -32.65 -1.78
C PRO A 318 -8.28 -31.38 -2.56
N PRO A 319 -7.43 -30.93 -3.51
CA PRO A 319 -7.70 -29.74 -4.32
C PRO A 319 -8.83 -30.02 -5.33
N PRO A 320 -9.80 -29.11 -5.52
CA PRO A 320 -10.81 -29.28 -6.55
C PRO A 320 -10.25 -28.86 -7.92
N GLY A 321 -10.14 -29.86 -8.80
CA GLY A 321 -10.07 -29.70 -10.24
C GLY A 321 -11.04 -30.67 -10.91
N LEU A 322 -11.71 -30.19 -11.96
CA LEU A 322 -12.51 -30.89 -12.99
C LEU A 322 -14.00 -31.18 -12.75
N ALA A 323 -14.84 -30.29 -13.33
CA ALA A 323 -16.10 -30.46 -14.11
C ALA A 323 -17.35 -31.13 -13.45
N PRO A 324 -18.60 -31.04 -13.99
CA PRO A 324 -19.08 -30.48 -15.28
C PRO A 324 -20.35 -29.57 -15.21
N GLU A 325 -20.67 -28.98 -16.36
CA GLU A 325 -21.96 -28.45 -16.88
C GLU A 325 -23.16 -28.21 -15.96
N TRP A 326 -23.66 -26.97 -15.92
CA TRP A 326 -25.11 -26.66 -15.93
C TRP A 326 -25.35 -25.33 -16.70
N GLY A 327 -26.34 -25.37 -17.60
CA GLY A 327 -26.77 -24.28 -18.50
C GLY A 327 -27.79 -23.28 -17.89
N PRO A 328 -28.40 -22.41 -18.73
CA PRO A 328 -28.82 -21.04 -18.37
C PRO A 328 -30.31 -20.85 -18.05
N GLY A 329 -30.65 -19.75 -17.36
CA GLY A 329 -32.01 -19.17 -17.24
C GLY A 329 -32.22 -18.49 -15.87
N ASP A 330 -32.17 -17.15 -15.78
CA ASP A 330 -33.33 -16.20 -15.82
C ASP A 330 -34.09 -16.16 -14.47
N LEU A 331 -34.50 -15.05 -13.84
CA LEU A 331 -34.85 -13.67 -14.24
C LEU A 331 -34.73 -12.68 -13.04
N ARG A 332 -34.73 -11.38 -13.38
CA ARG A 332 -34.57 -10.12 -12.60
C ARG A 332 -35.81 -9.76 -11.70
N PRO A 333 -36.02 -8.47 -11.28
CA PRO A 333 -35.30 -7.58 -10.34
C PRO A 333 -36.22 -7.04 -9.21
N GLY A 334 -35.66 -6.45 -8.15
CA GLY A 334 -36.42 -5.79 -7.08
C GLY A 334 -35.74 -4.52 -6.56
N GLU A 335 -36.54 -3.47 -6.39
CA GLU A 335 -36.20 -2.05 -6.27
C GLU A 335 -35.50 -1.62 -4.97
N GLY A 336 -34.64 -0.60 -5.09
CA GLY A 336 -34.69 0.63 -4.29
C GLY A 336 -34.36 0.58 -2.81
N THR A 337 -33.11 0.94 -2.45
CA THR A 337 -32.76 1.76 -1.26
C THR A 337 -31.27 2.16 -1.33
N PRO A 338 -30.84 3.27 -0.72
CA PRO A 338 -29.62 3.97 -1.08
C PRO A 338 -28.36 3.21 -0.67
N SER A 339 -27.41 3.11 -1.60
CA SER A 339 -26.08 2.56 -1.39
C SER A 339 -25.33 3.30 -0.27
N PRO A 340 -24.85 2.64 0.79
CA PRO A 340 -23.75 3.20 1.57
C PRO A 340 -22.51 3.15 0.68
N MET A 341 -22.04 4.34 0.33
CA MET A 341 -20.88 4.54 -0.51
C MET A 341 -19.57 4.22 0.23
N PHE A 342 -18.58 3.91 -0.59
CA PHE A 342 -17.16 4.24 -0.44
C PHE A 342 -16.20 3.24 0.22
N LEU A 343 -15.28 2.81 -0.65
CA LEU A 343 -13.87 2.64 -0.32
C LEU A 343 -13.05 3.10 -1.54
N SER A 344 -13.14 4.40 -1.87
CA SER A 344 -12.36 5.02 -2.94
C SER A 344 -11.11 5.63 -2.34
N ILE A 345 -10.09 4.81 -2.08
CA ILE A 345 -8.83 5.33 -1.55
C ILE A 345 -8.06 6.02 -2.68
N ILE A 346 -8.30 7.34 -2.71
CA ILE A 346 -7.75 8.35 -3.59
C ILE A 346 -8.27 8.17 -5.01
N GLY A 347 -9.48 8.72 -5.18
CA GLY A 347 -10.15 8.93 -6.44
C GLY A 347 -9.26 9.56 -7.51
N VAL A 348 -9.65 9.25 -8.73
CA VAL A 348 -9.23 9.85 -9.99
C VAL A 348 -9.46 11.35 -9.89
N PHE A 349 -8.38 12.14 -9.95
CA PHE A 349 -8.49 13.54 -10.33
C PHE A 349 -8.52 13.55 -11.86
N LYS A 350 -9.58 14.12 -12.41
CA LYS A 350 -9.70 14.41 -13.82
C LYS A 350 -9.38 15.88 -14.02
#